data_AF-A0A6J6KNW8-F1
#
_entry.id   AF-A0A6J6KNW8-F1
#
_cell.length_a   1.000
_cell.length_b   1.000
_cell.length_c   1.000
_cell.angle_alpha   90.00
_cell.angle_beta   90.00
_cell.angle_gamma   90.00
#
_symmetry.space_group_name_H-M   'P 1'
#
loop_
_entity.id
_entity.type
_entity.pdbx_description
1 polymer ?
#
loop_
_entity_poly.entity_id
_entity_poly.type
_entity_poly.pdbx_seq_one_letter_code
_entity_poly.pdbx_strand_id
1 'polypeptide(L)' 'MTPAAERAHATAVAAGRDFYTDPDTGLMVMTSLYLKNRGYCCGNICRHCPYDRGEQPTKN' A
#
# COMPACT_ATOMS: atom_id res chain seq x y z
N MET A 1 3.28 11.92 -2.34
CA MET A 1 3.48 11.39 -0.96
C MET A 1 4.75 12.00 -0.42
N THR A 2 4.84 12.30 0.88
CA THR A 2 6.05 12.93 1.43
C THR A 2 7.17 11.90 1.56
N PRO A 3 8.45 12.33 1.58
CA PRO A 3 9.57 11.43 1.86
C PRO A 3 9.44 10.69 3.20
N ALA A 4 8.76 11.28 4.19
CA ALA A 4 8.53 10.64 5.48
C ALA A 4 7.55 9.47 5.37
N ALA A 5 6.42 9.66 4.67
CA ALA A 5 5.45 8.61 4.42
C ALA A 5 6.02 7.47 3.56
N GLU A 6 6.86 7.76 2.56
CA GLU A 6 7.56 6.75 1.76
C GLU A 6 8.51 5.90 2.63
N ARG A 7 9.30 6.54 3.50
CA ARG A 7 10.21 5.82 4.41
C ARG A 7 9.46 4.97 5.44
N ALA A 8 8.36 5.48 5.98
CA ALA A 8 7.53 4.75 6.93
C ALA A 8 6.92 3.49 6.28
N HIS A 9 6.42 3.63 5.05
CA HIS A 9 5.96 2.50 4.24
C HIS A 9 7.09 1.50 3.98
N ALA A 10 8.25 1.94 3.47
CA ALA A 10 9.36 1.06 3.14
C ALA A 10 9.85 0.26 4.37
N THR A 11 9.91 0.93 5.54
CA THR A 11 10.26 0.30 6.82
C THR A 11 9.23 -0.77 7.21
N ALA A 12 7.94 -0.48 7.06
CA ALA A 12 6.88 -1.45 7.37
C ALA A 12 6.93 -2.67 6.43
N VAL A 13 7.14 -2.46 5.12
CA VAL A 13 7.29 -3.53 4.13
C VAL A 13 8.50 -4.41 4.44
N ALA A 14 9.66 -3.80 4.72
CA ALA A 14 10.88 -4.54 5.08
C ALA A 14 10.70 -5.37 6.36
N ALA A 15 9.87 -4.90 7.29
CA ALA A 15 9.52 -5.61 8.52
C ALA A 15 8.35 -6.61 8.36
N GLY A 16 7.83 -6.82 7.14
CA GLY A 16 6.71 -7.73 6.88
C GLY A 16 5.37 -7.28 7.45
N ARG A 17 5.18 -5.97 7.68
CA ARG A 17 3.95 -5.41 8.26
C ARG A 17 2.95 -5.01 7.18
N ASP A 18 1.67 -5.24 7.48
CA ASP A 18 0.56 -4.93 6.59
C ASP A 18 0.17 -3.45 6.58
N PHE A 19 0.53 -2.71 7.63
CA PHE A 19 0.15 -1.32 7.83
C PHE A 19 1.32 -0.48 8.36
N TYR A 20 1.26 0.82 8.12
CA TYR A 20 2.07 1.83 8.78
C TYR A 20 1.20 3.03 9.19
N THR A 21 1.67 3.81 10.15
CA THR A 21 1.06 5.11 10.48
C THR A 21 1.68 6.18 9.61
N ASP A 22 0.88 6.87 8.82
CA ASP A 22 1.31 7.98 7.98
C ASP A 22 1.76 9.14 8.90
N PRO A 23 3.05 9.53 8.88
CA PRO A 23 3.57 10.54 9.79
C PRO A 23 2.99 11.93 9.56
N ASP A 24 2.43 12.20 8.37
CA ASP A 24 1.86 13.50 8.04
C ASP A 24 0.42 13.64 8.54
N THR A 25 -0.33 12.53 8.58
CA THR A 25 -1.78 12.54 8.85
C THR A 25 -2.18 11.80 10.13
N GLY A 26 -1.29 10.98 10.69
CA GLY A 26 -1.58 10.10 11.81
C GLY A 26 -2.48 8.89 11.47
N LEU A 27 -2.87 8.74 10.21
CA LEU A 27 -3.78 7.68 9.77
C LEU A 27 -3.05 6.36 9.55
N MET A 28 -3.74 5.25 9.79
CA MET A 28 -3.26 3.93 9.41
C MET A 28 -3.41 3.74 7.89
N VAL A 29 -2.33 3.34 7.22
CA VAL A 29 -2.28 3.13 5.77
C VAL A 29 -1.78 1.71 5.46
N MET A 30 -2.45 1.04 4.52
CA MET A 30 -2.08 -0.28 4.02
C MET A 30 -0.75 -0.24 3.25
N THR A 31 0.11 -1.22 3.48
CA THR A 31 1.35 -1.38 2.71
C THR A 31 1.10 -2.04 1.36
N SER A 32 2.07 -1.91 0.46
CA SER A 32 2.05 -2.61 -0.84
C SER A 32 2.12 -4.13 -0.64
N LEU A 33 2.81 -4.60 0.42
CA LEU A 33 2.84 -5.99 0.82
C LEU A 33 1.43 -6.53 1.10
N TYR A 34 0.67 -5.85 1.97
CA TYR A 34 -0.71 -6.23 2.25
C TYR A 34 -1.57 -6.26 0.98
N LEU A 35 -1.49 -5.21 0.17
CA LEU A 35 -2.28 -5.09 -1.06
C LEU A 35 -1.92 -6.18 -2.09
N LYS A 36 -0.64 -6.60 -2.14
CA LYS A 36 -0.19 -7.72 -2.97
C LYS A 36 -0.74 -9.05 -2.43
N ASN A 37 -0.66 -9.27 -1.12
CA ASN A 37 -1.18 -10.48 -0.47
C ASN A 37 -2.70 -10.63 -0.61
N ARG A 38 -3.44 -9.51 -0.68
CA ARG A 38 -4.89 -9.49 -0.96
C ARG A 38 -5.25 -10.10 -2.32
N GLY A 39 -4.33 -10.10 -3.29
CA GLY A 39 -4.47 -10.80 -4.57
C GLY A 39 -5.34 -10.13 -5.64
N TYR A 40 -5.86 -8.92 -5.42
CA TYR A 40 -6.58 -8.14 -6.44
C TYR A 40 -6.53 -6.62 -6.16
N CYS A 41 -6.66 -5.80 -7.21
CA CYS A 41 -6.95 -4.38 -7.06
C CYS A 41 -8.44 -4.12 -6.97
N CYS A 42 -8.82 -3.28 -6.03
CA CYS A 42 -10.21 -2.88 -5.80
C CYS A 42 -10.61 -1.58 -6.50
N GLY A 43 -9.73 -0.96 -7.29
CA GLY A 43 -10.00 0.30 -7.99
C GLY A 43 -9.95 1.57 -7.11
N ASN A 44 -9.73 1.45 -5.80
CA ASN A 44 -9.78 2.57 -4.85
C ASN A 44 -8.53 3.50 -4.86
N ILE A 45 -7.68 3.41 -5.89
CA ILE A 45 -6.50 4.28 -6.09
C ILE A 45 -5.62 4.37 -4.82
N CYS A 46 -5.31 3.20 -4.24
CA CYS A 46 -4.49 3.14 -3.04
C CYS A 46 -3.09 3.73 -3.28
N ARG A 47 -2.58 4.46 -2.28
CA ARG A 47 -1.31 5.18 -2.33
C ARG A 47 -0.09 4.31 -2.72
N HIS A 48 -0.14 3.04 -2.34
CA HIS A 48 0.92 2.04 -2.53
C HIS A 48 0.41 0.80 -3.28
N CYS A 49 -0.55 0.99 -4.19
CA CYS A 49 -1.11 -0.11 -4.97
C CYS A 49 0.01 -0.80 -5.77
N PRO A 50 0.25 -2.13 -5.57
CA PRO A 50 1.32 -2.85 -6.25
C PRO A 50 0.94 -3.29 -7.67
N TYR A 51 -0.30 -3.03 -8.09
CA TYR A 51 -0.84 -3.48 -9.36
C TYR A 51 -0.93 -2.33 -10.37
N ASP A 52 -0.42 -2.56 -11.58
CA ASP A 52 -0.55 -1.63 -12.69
C ASP A 52 -1.98 -1.61 -13.24
N ARG A 53 -2.41 -0.45 -13.76
CA ARG A 53 -3.81 -0.22 -14.17
C ARG A 53 -4.26 -1.07 -15.38
N GLY A 54 -3.32 -1.69 -16.10
CA GLY A 54 -3.60 -2.47 -17.33
C GLY A 54 -3.56 -3.98 -17.18
N GLU A 55 -3.13 -4.53 -16.04
CA GLU A 55 -2.81 -5.96 -15.90
C GLU A 55 -3.46 -6.59 -14.65
N GLN A 56 -4.66 -6.10 -14.32
CA GLN A 56 -5.37 -6.50 -13.11
C GLN A 56 -6.18 -7.77 -13.36
N PRO A 57 -6.07 -8.82 -12.51
CA PRO A 57 -7.15 -9.78 -12.38
C PRO A 57 -8.35 -9.04 -11.80
N THR A 58 -9.39 -8.85 -12.62
CA THR A 58 -10.62 -8.17 -12.21
C THR A 58 -11.23 -8.94 -11.04
N LYS A 59 -11.49 -8.24 -9.94
CA LYS A 59 -12.40 -8.77 -8.93
C LYS A 59 -13.80 -8.74 -9.56
N ASN A 60 -14.31 -9.89 -9.98
CA ASN A 60 -15.71 -10.05 -10.39
C ASN A 60 -16.65 -9.48 -9.32
#